data_AF-A0A3D4THH3-F1
#
_entry.id   AF-A0A3D4THH3-F1
#
_cell.length_a   1.000
_cell.length_b   1.000
_cell.length_c   1.000
_cell.angle_alpha   90.00
_cell.angle_beta   90.00
_cell.angle_gamma   90.00
#
_symmetry.space_group_name_H-M   'P 1'
#
loop_
_entity.id
_entity.type
_entity.pdbx_description
1 polymer ?
#
loop_
_entity_poly.entity_id
_entity_poly.type
_entity_poly.pdbx_seq_one_letter_code
_entity_poly.pdbx_strand_id
1 'polypeptide(L)'
;MKRLLLVLLLGILAVTAYTFCKSWSLPDFPDSPQYRDGKFRNALPRPAMGLRDGAEIWWTFLFNKPKGTVPAHPIPVQPLDRATLDAAPDRSLFRLGHSTIL
;
A
#
# COMPACT_ATOMS: atom_id res chain seq x y z
N MET A 1 4.27 0.84 -41.12
CA MET A 1 5.07 1.01 -39.89
C MET A 1 5.05 2.44 -39.35
N LYS A 2 5.44 3.48 -40.11
CA LYS A 2 5.47 4.88 -39.62
C LYS A 2 4.12 5.43 -39.12
N ARG A 3 3.00 5.08 -39.77
CA ARG A 3 1.64 5.51 -39.36
C ARG A 3 1.18 4.84 -38.05
N LEU A 4 1.52 3.57 -37.84
CA LEU A 4 1.21 2.84 -36.60
C LEU A 4 1.99 3.42 -35.42
N LEU A 5 3.27 3.75 -35.62
CA LEU A 5 4.11 4.42 -34.63
C LEU A 5 3.51 5.77 -34.19
N LEU A 6 3.02 6.57 -35.14
CA LEU A 6 2.40 7.87 -34.86
C LEU A 6 1.12 7.73 -34.00
N VAL A 7 0.26 6.75 -34.32
CA VAL A 7 -0.97 6.49 -33.57
C VAL A 7 -0.67 6.03 -32.14
N LEU A 8 0.33 5.17 -31.97
CA LEU A 8 0.75 4.73 -30.63
C LEU A 8 1.33 5.89 -29.80
N LEU A 9 2.15 6.75 -30.41
CA LEU A 9 2.69 7.93 -29.72
C LEU A 9 1.59 8.91 -29.30
N LEU A 10 0.64 9.20 -30.19
CA LEU A 10 -0.52 10.06 -29.86
C LEU A 10 -1.39 9.45 -28.76
N GLY A 11 -1.62 8.14 -28.80
CA GLY A 11 -2.36 7.42 -27.76
C GLY A 11 -1.69 7.48 -26.40
N ILE A 12 -0.36 7.26 -26.33
CA ILE A 12 0.42 7.39 -25.09
C ILE A 12 0.33 8.82 -24.56
N LEU A 13 0.48 9.82 -25.42
CA LEU A 13 0.47 11.22 -25.03
C LEU A 13 -0.91 11.66 -24.49
N ALA A 14 -2.00 11.20 -25.12
CA ALA A 14 -3.36 11.45 -24.65
C ALA A 14 -3.65 10.81 -23.29
N VAL A 15 -3.26 9.55 -23.09
CA VAL A 15 -3.42 8.85 -21.80
C VAL A 15 -2.62 9.54 -20.70
N THR A 16 -1.39 9.98 -21.00
CA THR A 16 -0.52 10.67 -20.05
C THR A 16 -1.09 12.02 -19.63
N ALA A 17 -1.67 12.78 -20.58
CA ALA A 17 -2.34 14.05 -20.26
C ALA A 17 -3.59 13.83 -19.39
N TYR A 18 -4.40 12.81 -19.69
CA TYR A 18 -5.61 12.49 -18.93
C TYR A 18 -5.30 12.07 -17.49
N THR A 19 -4.24 11.30 -17.26
CA THR A 19 -3.83 10.89 -15.91
C THR A 19 -3.18 12.03 -15.11
N PHE A 20 -2.48 12.98 -15.77
CA PHE A 20 -1.92 14.16 -15.10
C PHE A 20 -2.99 15.19 -14.70
N CYS A 21 -4.04 15.36 -15.50
CA CYS A 21 -5.11 16.32 -15.20
C CYS A 21 -6.04 15.87 -14.05
N LYS A 22 -5.99 14.60 -13.65
CA LYS A 22 -6.72 14.07 -12.48
C LYS A 22 -5.82 13.99 -11.24
N SER A 23 -5.20 15.11 -10.86
CA SER A 23 -4.65 15.22 -9.52
C SER A 23 -5.80 15.35 -8.52
N TRP A 24 -6.03 14.30 -7.74
CA TRP A 24 -6.94 14.38 -6.59
C TRP A 24 -6.33 15.40 -5.62
N SER A 25 -6.98 16.54 -5.41
CA SER A 25 -6.62 17.43 -4.31
C SER A 25 -7.02 16.71 -3.02
N LEU A 26 -6.02 16.24 -2.27
CA LEU A 26 -6.26 15.85 -0.89
C LEU A 26 -6.66 17.11 -0.11
N PRO A 27 -7.54 17.00 0.90
CA PRO A 27 -7.79 18.10 1.83
C PRO A 27 -6.46 18.62 2.39
N ASP A 28 -6.34 19.93 2.58
CA ASP A 28 -5.19 20.49 3.28
C ASP A 28 -5.29 20.22 4.78
N PHE A 29 -4.16 19.84 5.38
CA PHE A 29 -4.05 19.55 6.81
C PHE A 29 -3.12 20.60 7.47
N PRO A 30 -3.56 21.85 7.63
CA PRO A 30 -2.71 22.95 8.12
C PRO A 30 -2.20 22.71 9.55
N ASP A 31 -2.95 21.99 10.37
CA ASP A 31 -2.59 21.68 11.75
C ASP A 31 -1.57 20.53 11.87
N SER A 32 -1.26 19.85 10.78
CA SER A 32 -0.32 18.73 10.76
C SER A 32 1.09 19.21 10.41
N PRO A 33 2.06 19.18 11.34
CA PRO A 33 3.44 19.55 11.03
C PRO A 33 4.10 18.62 9.98
N GLN A 34 3.54 17.43 9.78
CA GLN A 34 3.95 16.44 8.79
C GLN A 34 3.38 16.72 7.39
N TYR A 35 2.35 17.55 7.24
CA TYR A 35 1.75 17.84 5.94
C TYR A 35 2.35 19.13 5.34
N ARG A 36 3.08 18.99 4.22
CA ARG A 36 3.72 20.12 3.52
C ARG A 36 3.75 19.84 2.02
N ASP A 37 3.52 20.87 1.20
CA ASP A 37 3.54 20.78 -0.27
C ASP A 37 2.56 19.72 -0.83
N GLY A 38 1.37 19.61 -0.25
CA GLY A 38 0.33 18.66 -0.70
C GLY A 38 0.61 17.19 -0.36
N LYS A 39 1.61 16.90 0.49
CA LYS A 39 2.00 15.53 0.86
C LYS A 39 2.38 15.42 2.32
N PHE A 40 2.16 14.24 2.89
CA PHE A 40 2.71 13.90 4.20
C PHE A 40 4.18 13.51 4.09
N ARG A 41 4.98 13.99 5.03
CA ARG A 41 6.39 13.64 5.19
C ARG A 41 6.60 13.01 6.56
N ASN A 42 7.43 11.98 6.61
CA ASN A 42 7.79 11.33 7.86
C ASN A 42 8.49 12.34 8.78
N ALA A 43 8.16 12.32 10.07
CA ALA A 43 8.81 13.18 11.07
C ALA A 43 10.32 12.90 11.20
N LEU A 44 10.71 11.64 11.01
CA LEU A 44 12.10 11.23 10.91
C LEU A 44 12.40 10.77 9.48
N PRO A 45 13.57 11.14 8.93
CA PRO A 45 13.97 10.64 7.62
C PRO A 45 14.11 9.11 7.68
N ARG A 46 13.67 8.43 6.62
CA ARG A 46 13.98 7.01 6.46
C ARG A 46 15.51 6.88 6.34
N PRO A 47 16.15 5.95 7.05
CA PRO A 47 17.56 5.63 6.81
C PRO A 47 17.80 5.35 5.33
N ALA A 48 18.87 5.92 4.78
CA ALA A 48 19.26 5.63 3.41
C ALA A 48 19.66 4.15 3.32
N MET A 49 19.15 3.45 2.29
CA MET A 49 19.50 2.06 2.03
C MET A 49 20.47 2.02 0.85
N GLY A 50 21.66 1.49 1.06
CA GLY A 50 22.66 1.28 0.03
C GLY A 50 22.39 0.01 -0.79
N LEU A 51 23.12 -0.14 -1.90
CA LEU A 51 23.06 -1.37 -2.72
C LEU A 51 23.44 -2.62 -1.92
N ARG A 52 24.39 -2.48 -0.99
CA ARG A 52 24.82 -3.56 -0.08
C ARG A 52 23.67 -4.04 0.80
N ASP A 53 22.95 -3.10 1.43
CA ASP A 53 21.83 -3.42 2.32
C ASP A 53 20.73 -4.17 1.57
N GLY A 54 20.45 -3.75 0.34
CA GLY A 54 19.53 -4.45 -0.55
C GLY A 54 19.99 -5.88 -0.87
N ALA A 55 21.27 -6.07 -1.20
CA ALA A 55 21.84 -7.39 -1.48
C ALA A 55 21.81 -8.30 -0.24
N GLU A 56 22.08 -7.76 0.95
CA GLU A 56 22.01 -8.50 2.22
C GLU A 56 20.57 -8.95 2.54
N ILE A 57 19.58 -8.09 2.30
CA ILE A 57 18.16 -8.44 2.43
C ILE A 57 17.80 -9.58 1.47
N TRP A 58 18.22 -9.48 0.20
CA TRP A 58 17.95 -10.52 -0.80
C TRP A 58 18.61 -11.85 -0.44
N TRP A 59 19.86 -11.82 -0.01
CA TRP A 59 20.56 -13.02 0.47
C TRP A 59 19.83 -13.65 1.66
N THR A 60 19.47 -12.84 2.66
CA THR A 60 18.70 -13.28 3.83
C THR A 60 17.37 -13.90 3.42
N PHE A 61 16.63 -13.26 2.53
CA PHE A 61 15.34 -13.75 2.04
C PHE A 61 15.45 -15.11 1.34
N LEU A 62 16.48 -15.29 0.51
CA LEU A 62 16.69 -16.50 -0.27
C LEU A 62 17.21 -17.66 0.59
N PHE A 63 18.16 -17.41 1.48
CA PHE A 63 18.94 -18.45 2.14
C PHE A 63 18.75 -18.55 3.66
N ASN A 64 18.28 -17.48 4.33
CA ASN A 64 18.13 -17.44 5.78
C ASN A 64 16.65 -17.40 6.19
N LYS A 65 15.93 -18.50 5.94
CA LYS A 65 14.53 -18.66 6.35
C LYS A 65 14.47 -19.17 7.80
N PRO A 66 14.09 -18.34 8.78
CA PRO A 66 14.06 -18.78 10.18
C PRO A 66 13.00 -19.84 10.40
N LYS A 67 13.30 -20.78 11.29
CA LYS A 67 12.35 -21.79 11.78
C LYS A 67 11.24 -21.10 12.59
N GLY A 68 10.05 -21.70 12.63
CA GLY A 68 8.93 -21.17 13.43
C GLY A 68 8.21 -19.97 12.82
N THR A 69 8.42 -19.69 11.53
CA THR A 69 7.69 -18.64 10.78
C THR A 69 6.30 -19.06 10.32
N VAL A 70 5.94 -20.32 10.54
CA VAL A 70 4.61 -20.86 10.27
C VAL A 70 4.04 -21.40 11.58
N PRO A 71 2.77 -21.09 11.90
CA PRO A 71 2.10 -21.67 13.06
C PRO A 71 2.14 -23.20 13.03
N ALA A 72 2.41 -23.82 14.18
CA ALA A 72 2.39 -25.27 14.31
C ALA A 72 0.98 -25.88 14.13
N HIS A 73 -0.06 -25.06 14.30
CA HIS A 73 -1.45 -25.45 14.19
C HIS A 73 -2.20 -24.41 13.33
N PRO A 74 -3.30 -24.81 12.66
CA PRO A 74 -4.15 -23.87 11.94
C PRO A 74 -4.61 -22.72 12.82
N ILE A 75 -4.58 -21.50 12.28
CA ILE A 75 -5.12 -20.33 12.98
C ILE A 75 -6.65 -20.45 12.95
N PRO A 76 -7.36 -20.41 14.10
CA PRO A 76 -8.81 -20.45 14.11
C PRO A 76 -9.36 -19.17 13.48
N VAL A 77 -10.15 -19.32 12.42
CA VAL A 77 -10.85 -18.23 11.75
C VAL A 77 -12.33 -18.34 12.10
N GLN A 78 -12.91 -17.24 12.59
CA GLN A 78 -14.33 -17.16 12.87
C GLN A 78 -15.06 -16.67 11.61
N PRO A 79 -16.07 -17.41 11.10
CA PRO A 79 -16.89 -16.92 10.01
C PRO A 79 -17.65 -15.67 10.48
N LEU A 80 -17.67 -14.64 9.65
CA LEU A 80 -18.42 -13.41 9.91
C LEU A 80 -19.61 -13.36 8.96
N ASP A 81 -20.81 -13.24 9.53
CA ASP A 81 -22.04 -13.06 8.79
C ASP A 81 -22.68 -11.69 9.08
N ARG A 82 -23.71 -11.36 8.30
CA ARG A 82 -24.41 -10.09 8.42
C ARG A 82 -25.14 -9.95 9.76
N ALA A 83 -25.73 -11.04 10.25
CA ALA A 83 -26.47 -11.03 11.51
C ALA A 83 -25.55 -10.66 12.69
N THR A 84 -24.31 -11.14 12.69
CA THR A 84 -23.28 -10.80 13.68
C THR A 84 -22.94 -9.31 13.64
N LEU A 85 -22.84 -8.72 12.43
CA LEU A 85 -22.58 -7.30 12.26
C LEU A 85 -23.76 -6.44 12.75
N ASP A 86 -24.97 -6.82 12.38
CA ASP A 86 -26.20 -6.10 12.75
C ASP A 86 -26.44 -6.16 14.28
N ALA A 87 -25.99 -7.22 14.95
CA ALA A 87 -26.08 -7.38 16.40
C ALA A 87 -24.89 -6.76 17.17
N ALA A 88 -23.86 -6.29 16.47
CA ALA A 88 -22.65 -5.79 17.13
C ALA A 88 -22.90 -4.44 17.80
N PRO A 89 -22.37 -4.20 19.01
CA PRO A 89 -22.42 -2.88 19.64
C PRO A 89 -21.71 -1.80 18.79
N ASP A 90 -22.10 -0.54 18.98
CA ASP A 90 -21.40 0.59 18.37
C ASP A 90 -19.91 0.57 18.70
N ARG A 91 -19.07 0.86 17.69
CA ARG A 91 -17.60 0.84 17.77
C ARG A 91 -17.01 -0.55 18.01
N SER A 92 -17.69 -1.59 17.54
CA SER A 92 -17.11 -2.92 17.39
C SER A 92 -15.99 -2.93 16.34
N LEU A 93 -15.01 -3.82 16.50
CA LEU A 93 -13.86 -3.95 15.61
C LEU A 93 -13.74 -5.39 15.12
N PHE A 94 -13.66 -5.58 13.81
CA PHE A 94 -13.52 -6.89 13.17
C PHE A 94 -12.25 -6.94 12.33
N ARG A 95 -11.38 -7.93 12.57
CA ARG A 95 -10.19 -8.16 11.76
C ARG A 95 -10.47 -9.22 10.69
N LEU A 96 -10.52 -8.79 9.43
CA LEU A 96 -10.83 -9.66 8.30
C LEU A 96 -9.59 -10.27 7.64
N GLY A 97 -8.42 -9.69 7.89
CA GLY A 97 -7.16 -10.13 7.31
C GLY A 97 -5.96 -9.43 7.94
N HIS A 98 -4.84 -9.39 7.21
CA HIS A 98 -3.61 -8.83 7.76
C HIS A 98 -3.75 -7.33 8.11
N SER A 99 -4.22 -6.53 7.16
CA SER A 99 -4.35 -5.07 7.27
C SER A 99 -5.78 -4.57 7.07
N THR A 100 -6.76 -5.48 6.99
CA THR A 100 -8.18 -5.14 6.79
C THR A 100 -8.90 -5.23 8.12
N ILE A 101 -9.43 -4.09 8.55
CA ILE A 101 -10.23 -3.92 9.76
C ILE A 101 -11.54 -3.25 9.37
N LEU A 102 -12.64 -3.71 9.96
CA LEU A 102 -13.97 -3.13 9.90
C LEU A 102 -14.35 -2.57 11.28
#